data_AF-A0A2A9P524-F1
#
_entry.id   AF-A0A2A9P524-F1
#
_cell.length_a   1.000
_cell.length_b   1.000
_cell.length_c   1.000
_cell.angle_alpha   90.00
_cell.angle_beta   90.00
_cell.angle_gamma   90.00
#
_symmetry.space_group_name_H-M   'P 1'
#
loop_
_entity.id
_entity.type
_entity.pdbx_description
1 polymer ?
#
loop_
_entity_poly.entity_id
_entity_poly.type
_entity_poly.pdbx_seq_one_letter_code
_entity_poly.pdbx_strand_id
1 'polypeptide(L)'
;MQAPERGYGFIDERKSCIPRRTTGTVIYDNFSQLLILETLGDVSVIRYPDRAWNYFKGPPCGTTDDFPNDVDTTSYALRLLPHDDATVHSLMDEMLSPDMTSTESIVEVYFSPSRKRLDPAVCINVLRLFHHQSRATDPALIPTRIYVHDALVRRTYLAGTRYYSEPDVFLYFLALLVRENPVDASLAEQTLPLLRTCLVDRRGSHADPLTLAMRIEACRVVGHRYCWREDEVVGYAEG
;
A
#
# COMPACT_ATOMS: atom_id res chain seq x y z
N MET A 1 20.84 -13.82 14.59
CA MET A 1 20.38 -12.54 14.02
C MET A 1 18.86 -12.51 14.15
N GLN A 2 18.31 -11.55 14.88
CA GLN A 2 16.89 -11.50 15.24
C GLN A 2 16.04 -11.17 13.99
N ALA A 3 14.76 -11.58 13.96
CA ALA A 3 13.86 -11.32 12.82
C ALA A 3 13.74 -9.82 12.42
N PRO A 4 13.76 -8.84 13.36
CA PRO A 4 13.85 -7.42 12.99
C PRO A 4 15.14 -7.09 12.25
N GLU A 5 16.29 -7.62 12.69
CA GLU A 5 17.60 -7.40 12.05
C GLU A 5 17.65 -7.99 10.63
N ARG A 6 16.92 -9.09 10.36
CA ARG A 6 16.77 -9.65 9.01
C ARG A 6 15.82 -8.84 8.12
N GLY A 7 14.72 -8.32 8.67
CA GLY A 7 13.79 -7.45 7.94
C GLY A 7 14.44 -6.12 7.57
N TYR A 8 15.10 -5.45 8.53
CA TYR A 8 15.84 -4.22 8.27
C TYR A 8 17.09 -4.47 7.42
N GLY A 9 17.80 -5.60 7.61
CA GLY A 9 18.93 -6.00 6.77
C GLY A 9 18.54 -6.24 5.31
N PHE A 10 17.35 -6.83 5.06
CA PHE A 10 16.81 -6.99 3.71
C PHE A 10 16.51 -5.65 3.01
N ILE A 11 16.06 -4.64 3.76
CA ILE A 11 15.79 -3.30 3.25
C ILE A 11 17.10 -2.54 2.99
N ASP A 12 18.09 -2.66 3.90
CA ASP A 12 19.37 -1.95 3.82
C ASP A 12 20.29 -2.51 2.71
N GLU A 13 20.35 -3.83 2.53
CA GLU A 13 21.10 -4.48 1.43
C GLU A 13 20.49 -4.22 0.04
N ARG A 14 19.25 -3.72 -0.04
CA ARG A 14 18.46 -3.59 -1.28
C ARG A 14 17.99 -2.17 -1.58
N LYS A 15 18.64 -1.17 -0.98
CA LYS A 15 18.43 0.27 -1.25
C LYS A 15 18.36 0.62 -2.75
N SER A 16 18.94 -0.19 -3.64
CA SER A 16 18.85 0.03 -5.08
C SER A 16 17.70 -0.67 -5.82
N CYS A 17 17.09 -1.76 -5.31
CA CYS A 17 16.21 -2.62 -6.11
C CYS A 17 15.35 -3.58 -5.25
N ILE A 18 14.03 -3.67 -5.48
CA ILE A 18 13.24 -4.86 -5.13
C ILE A 18 12.93 -5.62 -6.43
N PRO A 19 13.74 -6.61 -6.86
CA PRO A 19 13.37 -7.46 -7.98
C PRO A 19 12.25 -8.40 -7.52
N ARG A 20 11.04 -8.24 -8.05
CA ARG A 20 10.03 -9.31 -7.97
C ARG A 20 10.39 -10.38 -9.02
N ARG A 21 11.14 -11.41 -8.60
CA ARG A 21 11.46 -12.56 -9.47
C ARG A 21 10.23 -13.47 -9.54
N THR A 22 9.37 -13.28 -10.54
CA THR A 22 8.31 -14.26 -10.84
C THR A 22 8.68 -15.14 -12.04
N THR A 23 9.68 -14.77 -12.85
CA THR A 23 10.09 -15.54 -14.06
C THR A 23 11.58 -15.38 -14.42
N GLY A 24 12.42 -14.90 -13.51
CA GLY A 24 13.82 -14.53 -13.82
C GLY A 24 13.97 -13.13 -14.43
N THR A 25 12.87 -12.46 -14.77
CA THR A 25 12.87 -11.06 -15.18
C THR A 25 13.00 -10.14 -13.96
N VAL A 26 13.93 -9.20 -14.01
CA VAL A 26 14.07 -8.14 -13.02
C VAL A 26 13.11 -7.01 -13.39
N ILE A 27 12.18 -6.70 -12.49
CA ILE A 27 11.27 -5.56 -12.62
C ILE A 27 11.81 -4.43 -11.75
N TYR A 28 11.89 -3.23 -12.31
CA TYR A 28 12.21 -2.01 -11.59
C TYR A 28 10.92 -1.22 -11.36
N ASP A 29 10.49 -1.11 -10.12
CA ASP A 29 9.23 -0.46 -9.76
C ASP A 29 9.41 0.75 -8.84
N ASN A 30 8.55 1.75 -9.01
CA ASN A 30 8.51 2.96 -8.20
C ASN A 30 7.97 2.69 -6.79
N PHE A 31 7.01 1.76 -6.67
CA PHE A 31 6.29 1.51 -5.43
C PHE A 31 7.23 1.06 -4.29
N SER A 32 8.11 0.12 -4.59
CA SER A 32 9.12 -0.39 -3.68
C SER A 32 10.08 0.68 -3.17
N GLN A 33 10.46 1.64 -4.03
CA GLN A 33 11.32 2.76 -3.63
C GLN A 33 10.59 3.72 -2.70
N LEU A 34 9.30 3.99 -2.95
CA LEU A 34 8.48 4.83 -2.09
C LEU A 34 8.24 4.17 -0.72
N LEU A 35 8.09 2.85 -0.66
CA LEU A 35 8.01 2.11 0.59
C LEU A 35 9.32 2.19 1.39
N ILE A 36 10.47 2.05 0.72
CA ILE A 36 11.78 2.23 1.34
C ILE A 36 11.93 3.67 1.86
N LEU A 37 11.52 4.68 1.08
CA LEU A 37 11.55 6.08 1.51
C LEU A 37 10.71 6.31 2.77
N GLU A 38 9.47 5.81 2.83
CA GLU A 38 8.64 5.97 4.03
C GLU A 38 9.29 5.33 5.26
N THR A 39 9.96 4.19 5.07
CA THR A 39 10.53 3.42 6.18
C THR A 39 11.87 3.95 6.65
N LEU A 40 12.75 4.37 5.73
CA LEU A 40 14.15 4.74 6.00
C LEU A 40 14.44 6.23 5.86
N GLY A 41 13.55 7.01 5.25
CA GLY A 41 13.78 8.43 4.96
C GLY A 41 14.85 8.71 3.89
N ASP A 42 15.29 7.69 3.15
CA ASP A 42 16.35 7.82 2.14
C ASP A 42 15.79 8.28 0.79
N VAL A 43 15.97 9.55 0.47
CA VAL A 43 15.50 10.19 -0.77
C VAL A 43 16.39 9.95 -1.99
N SER A 44 17.58 9.37 -1.82
CA SER A 44 18.62 9.30 -2.86
C SER A 44 18.26 8.41 -4.07
N VAL A 45 17.17 7.66 -3.99
CA VAL A 45 16.80 6.61 -4.96
C VAL A 45 15.69 7.02 -5.95
N ILE A 46 15.12 8.21 -5.79
CA ILE A 46 13.83 8.59 -6.39
C ILE A 46 14.00 9.44 -7.66
N ARG A 47 13.17 9.15 -8.68
CA ARG A 47 13.04 9.95 -9.91
C ARG A 47 11.62 10.49 -10.02
N TYR A 48 11.48 11.79 -10.29
CA TYR A 48 10.20 12.49 -10.30
C TYR A 48 9.61 12.54 -11.73
N PRO A 49 8.39 12.04 -11.97
CA PRO A 49 7.60 12.37 -13.15
C PRO A 49 6.87 13.72 -12.95
N ASP A 50 6.42 14.33 -14.05
CA ASP A 50 5.86 15.69 -14.05
C ASP A 50 4.49 15.81 -13.36
N ARG A 51 3.71 14.72 -13.24
CA ARG A 51 2.34 14.78 -12.70
C ARG A 51 1.94 13.55 -11.89
N ALA A 52 1.82 12.39 -12.52
CA ALA A 52 1.34 11.16 -11.89
C ALA A 52 2.32 10.00 -12.13
N TRP A 53 2.19 8.96 -11.30
CA TRP A 53 3.09 7.83 -11.26
C TRP A 53 2.38 6.55 -11.69
N ASN A 54 3.13 5.62 -12.29
CA ASN A 54 2.74 4.23 -12.39
C ASN A 54 3.72 3.33 -11.63
N TYR A 55 3.33 2.07 -11.45
CA TYR A 55 4.15 1.03 -10.83
C TYR A 55 5.57 0.93 -11.40
N PHE A 56 5.77 1.04 -12.72
CA PHE A 56 7.06 0.80 -13.37
C PHE A 56 7.97 2.05 -13.38
N LYS A 57 9.25 1.87 -13.05
CA LYS A 57 10.30 2.90 -13.23
C LYS A 57 10.87 2.92 -14.66
N GLY A 58 10.62 1.86 -15.42
CA GLY A 58 11.06 1.67 -16.80
C GLY A 58 9.93 1.12 -17.68
N PRO A 59 10.24 0.55 -18.85
CA PRO A 59 9.23 -0.04 -19.73
C PRO A 59 8.37 -1.06 -18.97
N PRO A 60 7.05 -1.09 -19.19
CA PRO A 60 6.18 -2.07 -18.57
C PRO A 60 6.61 -3.50 -18.92
N CYS A 61 6.51 -4.41 -17.95
CA CYS A 61 6.88 -5.81 -18.13
C CYS A 61 5.71 -6.73 -17.79
N GLY A 62 5.45 -7.73 -18.63
CA GLY A 62 4.35 -8.69 -18.42
C GLY A 62 2.95 -8.07 -18.55
N THR A 63 2.83 -6.97 -19.30
CA THR A 63 1.60 -6.21 -19.51
C THR A 63 1.60 -5.55 -20.90
N THR A 64 0.70 -4.60 -21.13
CA THR A 64 0.63 -3.81 -22.37
C THR A 64 1.83 -2.87 -22.52
N ASP A 65 2.20 -2.56 -23.77
CA ASP A 65 3.34 -1.67 -24.08
C ASP A 65 3.15 -0.25 -23.50
N ASP A 66 1.89 0.21 -23.48
CA ASP A 66 1.48 1.42 -22.78
C ASP A 66 0.80 1.03 -21.45
N PHE A 67 1.30 1.56 -20.33
CA PHE A 67 0.78 1.26 -19.00
C PHE A 67 0.40 2.58 -18.29
N PRO A 68 -0.87 2.75 -17.92
CA PRO A 68 -1.34 4.01 -17.37
C PRO A 68 -0.79 4.24 -15.96
N ASN A 69 -0.73 5.51 -15.59
CA ASN A 69 -0.53 5.93 -14.19
C ASN A 69 -1.62 5.31 -13.30
N ASP A 70 -1.22 4.98 -12.06
CA ASP A 70 -2.10 4.39 -11.07
C ASP A 70 -2.19 5.28 -9.83
N VAL A 71 -3.38 5.27 -9.22
CA VAL A 71 -3.68 6.06 -8.03
C VAL A 71 -2.91 5.56 -6.81
N ASP A 72 -2.43 4.32 -6.81
CA ASP A 72 -1.70 3.72 -5.69
C ASP A 72 -0.31 4.37 -5.51
N THR A 73 0.52 4.23 -6.55
CA THR A 73 1.86 4.80 -6.61
C THR A 73 1.80 6.32 -6.56
N THR A 74 0.82 6.92 -7.25
CA THR A 74 0.61 8.38 -7.21
C THR A 74 0.28 8.84 -5.79
N SER A 75 -0.65 8.19 -5.09
CA SER A 75 -1.02 8.59 -3.72
C SER A 75 0.14 8.47 -2.74
N TYR A 76 0.96 7.43 -2.89
CA TYR A 76 2.17 7.27 -2.08
C TYR A 76 3.18 8.38 -2.35
N ALA A 77 3.45 8.67 -3.62
CA ALA A 77 4.40 9.70 -4.03
C ALA A 77 3.97 11.10 -3.59
N LEU A 78 2.69 11.45 -3.76
CA LEU A 78 2.15 12.76 -3.38
C LEU A 78 2.18 13.01 -1.87
N ARG A 79 2.24 11.94 -1.05
CA ARG A 79 2.35 12.05 0.41
C ARG A 79 3.79 12.16 0.90
N LEU A 80 4.74 11.55 0.21
CA LEU A 80 6.12 11.45 0.68
C LEU A 80 7.06 12.51 0.11
N LEU A 81 6.73 13.04 -1.06
CA LEU A 81 7.63 13.88 -1.83
C LEU A 81 7.10 15.32 -1.91
N PRO A 82 7.98 16.32 -2.08
CA PRO A 82 7.54 17.68 -2.35
C PRO A 82 6.81 17.75 -3.69
N HIS A 83 5.64 18.40 -3.70
CA HIS A 83 4.84 18.68 -4.89
C HIS A 83 4.19 20.06 -4.77
N ASP A 84 3.74 20.58 -5.90
CA ASP A 84 2.90 21.77 -5.95
C ASP A 84 1.45 21.44 -5.52
N ASP A 85 0.90 22.23 -4.58
CA ASP A 85 -0.43 22.00 -4.00
C ASP A 85 -1.54 22.00 -5.07
N ALA A 86 -1.44 22.85 -6.10
CA ALA A 86 -2.43 22.90 -7.16
C ALA A 86 -2.43 21.61 -7.98
N THR A 87 -1.26 21.06 -8.26
CA THR A 87 -1.10 19.76 -8.93
C THR A 87 -1.67 18.62 -8.09
N VAL A 88 -1.36 18.60 -6.78
CA VAL A 88 -1.88 17.58 -5.85
C VAL A 88 -3.41 17.61 -5.82
N HIS A 89 -4.00 18.78 -5.58
CA HIS A 89 -5.45 18.90 -5.48
C HIS A 89 -6.15 18.62 -6.81
N SER A 90 -5.56 19.00 -7.95
CA SER A 90 -6.09 18.65 -9.27
C SER A 90 -6.13 17.13 -9.49
N LEU A 91 -5.11 16.40 -9.04
CA LEU A 91 -5.10 14.93 -9.14
C LEU A 91 -6.11 14.28 -8.19
N MET A 92 -6.29 14.83 -7.00
CA MET A 92 -7.31 14.37 -6.07
C MET A 92 -8.73 14.57 -6.63
N ASP A 93 -9.00 15.72 -7.25
CA ASP A 93 -10.30 15.97 -7.90
C ASP A 93 -10.51 15.03 -9.09
N GLU A 94 -9.45 14.74 -9.85
CA GLU A 94 -9.47 13.75 -10.92
C GLU A 94 -9.81 12.34 -10.39
N MET A 95 -9.19 11.91 -9.27
CA MET A 95 -9.49 10.61 -8.63
C MET A 95 -10.95 10.46 -8.20
N LEU A 96 -11.64 11.55 -7.88
CA LEU A 96 -13.06 11.57 -7.50
C LEU A 96 -14.01 11.79 -8.67
N SER A 97 -13.49 11.99 -9.89
CA SER A 97 -14.31 12.24 -11.07
C SER A 97 -15.11 10.99 -11.49
N PRO A 98 -16.25 11.16 -12.18
CA PRO A 98 -17.01 10.04 -12.73
C PRO A 98 -16.18 9.12 -13.64
N ASP A 99 -15.17 9.67 -14.31
CA ASP A 99 -14.28 8.91 -15.19
C ASP A 99 -13.26 8.04 -14.44
N MET A 100 -13.08 8.29 -13.15
CA MET A 100 -12.08 7.65 -12.27
C MET A 100 -12.70 6.87 -11.11
N THR A 101 -14.01 6.70 -11.13
CA THR A 101 -14.75 5.94 -10.13
C THR A 101 -15.59 4.85 -10.77
N SER A 102 -15.92 3.81 -9.99
CA SER A 102 -16.84 2.76 -10.41
C SER A 102 -18.28 3.27 -10.47
N THR A 103 -19.19 2.40 -10.90
CA THR A 103 -20.64 2.67 -10.82
C THR A 103 -21.13 2.93 -9.39
N GLU A 104 -20.47 2.38 -8.37
CA GLU A 104 -20.74 2.68 -6.96
C GLU A 104 -19.92 3.87 -6.42
N SER A 105 -19.26 4.64 -7.29
CA SER A 105 -18.40 5.78 -6.92
C SER A 105 -17.20 5.39 -6.06
N ILE A 106 -16.67 4.17 -6.24
CA ILE A 106 -15.40 3.72 -5.62
C ILE A 106 -14.24 4.15 -6.51
N VAL A 107 -13.19 4.73 -5.95
CA VAL A 107 -11.99 5.15 -6.72
C VAL A 107 -11.36 3.95 -7.43
N GLU A 108 -11.11 4.11 -8.72
CA GLU A 108 -10.47 3.08 -9.55
C GLU A 108 -8.96 3.23 -9.61
N VAL A 109 -8.31 2.13 -9.92
CA VAL A 109 -6.85 2.00 -9.77
C VAL A 109 -6.07 2.84 -10.78
N TYR A 110 -6.57 3.00 -12.00
CA TYR A 110 -5.80 3.61 -13.10
C TYR A 110 -6.39 4.92 -13.56
N PHE A 111 -5.52 5.89 -13.88
CA PHE A 111 -5.84 7.09 -14.65
C PHE A 111 -6.14 6.75 -16.10
N SER A 112 -7.19 5.97 -16.33
CA SER A 112 -7.54 5.41 -17.62
C SER A 112 -9.02 4.98 -17.69
N PRO A 113 -9.83 5.59 -18.57
CA PRO A 113 -11.24 5.22 -18.71
C PRO A 113 -11.43 3.82 -19.33
N SER A 114 -10.40 3.27 -20.00
CA SER A 114 -10.46 1.94 -20.63
C SER A 114 -9.99 0.82 -19.69
N ARG A 115 -9.43 1.14 -18.52
CA ARG A 115 -8.86 0.16 -17.58
C ARG A 115 -9.50 0.23 -16.20
N LYS A 116 -10.81 -0.01 -16.18
CA LYS A 116 -11.67 -0.04 -14.99
C LYS A 116 -11.32 -1.18 -14.05
N ARG A 117 -10.66 -0.89 -12.91
CA ARG A 117 -10.21 -1.87 -11.92
C ARG A 117 -10.33 -1.33 -10.50
N LEU A 118 -10.79 -2.18 -9.58
CA LEU A 118 -10.84 -1.93 -8.15
C LEU A 118 -9.81 -2.78 -7.40
N ASP A 119 -9.26 -2.22 -6.33
CA ASP A 119 -8.44 -2.93 -5.36
C ASP A 119 -8.53 -2.23 -4.00
N PRO A 120 -8.89 -2.95 -2.91
CA PRO A 120 -9.08 -2.32 -1.61
C PRO A 120 -7.77 -1.89 -0.95
N ALA A 121 -6.63 -2.51 -1.25
CA ALA A 121 -5.33 -2.06 -0.76
C ALA A 121 -4.89 -0.74 -1.43
N VAL A 122 -5.14 -0.62 -2.74
CA VAL A 122 -4.94 0.64 -3.48
C VAL A 122 -5.81 1.76 -2.92
N CYS A 123 -7.09 1.46 -2.67
CA CYS A 123 -8.04 2.43 -2.10
C CYS A 123 -7.57 2.95 -0.73
N ILE A 124 -6.88 2.16 0.08
CA ILE A 124 -6.34 2.63 1.35
C ILE A 124 -5.30 3.74 1.12
N ASN A 125 -4.39 3.59 0.16
CA ASN A 125 -3.38 4.62 -0.11
C ASN A 125 -4.00 5.91 -0.65
N VAL A 126 -5.10 5.82 -1.42
CA VAL A 126 -5.93 6.99 -1.77
C VAL A 126 -6.47 7.67 -0.51
N LEU A 127 -7.13 6.92 0.38
CA LEU A 127 -7.66 7.48 1.63
C LEU A 127 -6.58 8.13 2.50
N ARG A 128 -5.36 7.58 2.51
CA ARG A 128 -4.20 8.15 3.20
C ARG A 128 -3.76 9.48 2.59
N LEU A 129 -3.72 9.59 1.25
CA LEU A 129 -3.46 10.86 0.57
C LEU A 129 -4.50 11.92 0.94
N PHE A 130 -5.79 11.57 0.85
CA PHE A 130 -6.87 12.50 1.18
C PHE A 130 -6.81 12.96 2.63
N HIS A 131 -6.44 12.08 3.55
CA HIS A 131 -6.19 12.47 4.92
C HIS A 131 -4.99 13.43 5.04
N HIS A 132 -3.86 13.09 4.43
CA HIS A 132 -2.65 13.92 4.47
C HIS A 132 -2.89 15.34 3.94
N GLN A 133 -3.74 15.47 2.92
CA GLN A 133 -4.10 16.75 2.28
C GLN A 133 -5.32 17.44 2.93
N SER A 134 -5.68 17.06 4.16
CA SER A 134 -6.81 17.63 4.93
C SER A 134 -8.18 17.57 4.22
N ARG A 135 -8.37 16.56 3.35
CA ARG A 135 -9.61 16.30 2.60
C ARG A 135 -10.25 14.96 2.97
N ALA A 136 -9.90 14.37 4.11
CA ALA A 136 -10.48 13.11 4.56
C ALA A 136 -12.01 13.13 4.62
N THR A 137 -12.63 14.25 4.98
CA THR A 137 -14.09 14.36 5.19
C THR A 137 -14.89 14.56 3.89
N ASP A 138 -14.25 14.53 2.72
CA ASP A 138 -14.92 14.65 1.43
C ASP A 138 -15.99 13.53 1.28
N PRO A 139 -17.28 13.87 1.06
CA PRO A 139 -18.35 12.88 1.01
C PRO A 139 -18.21 11.91 -0.17
N ALA A 140 -17.50 12.28 -1.24
CA ALA A 140 -17.23 11.40 -2.37
C ALA A 140 -16.37 10.18 -1.97
N LEU A 141 -15.68 10.23 -0.83
CA LEU A 141 -14.88 9.10 -0.31
C LEU A 141 -15.70 8.05 0.44
N ILE A 142 -16.96 8.31 0.77
CA ILE A 142 -17.80 7.39 1.56
C ILE A 142 -17.85 5.97 0.94
N PRO A 143 -18.11 5.80 -0.37
CA PRO A 143 -18.14 4.48 -0.99
C PRO A 143 -16.79 3.76 -0.92
N THR A 144 -15.70 4.50 -1.13
CA THR A 144 -14.33 3.96 -1.04
C THR A 144 -13.99 3.51 0.38
N ARG A 145 -14.38 4.27 1.41
CA ARG A 145 -14.25 3.84 2.82
C ARG A 145 -15.04 2.57 3.12
N ILE A 146 -16.29 2.50 2.67
CA ILE A 146 -17.14 1.31 2.84
C ILE A 146 -16.49 0.11 2.16
N TYR A 147 -15.98 0.26 0.94
CA TYR A 147 -15.30 -0.81 0.21
C TYR A 147 -14.10 -1.38 0.97
N VAL A 148 -13.24 -0.51 1.52
CA VAL A 148 -12.10 -0.91 2.35
C VAL A 148 -12.56 -1.60 3.65
N HIS A 149 -13.55 -1.04 4.32
CA HIS A 149 -14.08 -1.61 5.56
C HIS A 149 -14.72 -2.99 5.33
N ASP A 150 -15.51 -3.15 4.27
CA ASP A 150 -16.12 -4.42 3.90
C ASP A 150 -15.06 -5.48 3.57
N ALA A 151 -13.94 -5.09 2.95
CA ALA A 151 -12.83 -6.01 2.71
C ALA A 151 -12.25 -6.55 4.02
N LEU A 152 -12.10 -5.71 5.05
CA LEU A 152 -11.65 -6.13 6.38
C LEU A 152 -12.69 -7.03 7.07
N VAL A 153 -13.96 -6.62 7.14
CA VAL A 153 -15.06 -7.35 7.80
C VAL A 153 -15.27 -8.72 7.19
N ARG A 154 -15.33 -8.79 5.85
CA ARG A 154 -15.57 -10.03 5.11
C ARG A 154 -14.30 -10.84 4.91
N ARG A 155 -13.14 -10.31 5.35
CA ARG A 155 -11.81 -10.92 5.20
C ARG A 155 -11.48 -11.29 3.74
N THR A 156 -11.99 -10.53 2.78
CA THR A 156 -11.76 -10.82 1.34
C THR A 156 -10.31 -10.62 0.93
N TYR A 157 -9.55 -9.85 1.71
CA TYR A 157 -8.11 -9.64 1.52
C TYR A 157 -7.26 -10.89 1.82
N LEU A 158 -7.80 -11.94 2.47
CA LEU A 158 -7.02 -13.10 2.93
C LEU A 158 -6.32 -13.86 1.79
N ALA A 159 -6.93 -13.86 0.60
CA ALA A 159 -6.36 -14.47 -0.61
C ALA A 159 -5.44 -13.50 -1.39
N GLY A 160 -5.07 -12.38 -0.76
CA GLY A 160 -4.53 -11.21 -1.44
C GLY A 160 -5.63 -10.31 -2.00
N THR A 161 -5.22 -9.16 -2.50
CA THR A 161 -6.04 -8.27 -3.33
C THR A 161 -5.65 -8.43 -4.80
N ARG A 162 -6.16 -7.58 -5.67
CA ARG A 162 -5.92 -7.68 -7.11
C ARG A 162 -4.43 -7.52 -7.46
N TYR A 163 -3.72 -6.60 -6.82
CA TYR A 163 -2.30 -6.33 -7.10
C TYR A 163 -1.35 -6.81 -6.00
N TYR A 164 -1.87 -7.10 -4.81
CA TYR A 164 -1.07 -7.59 -3.68
C TYR A 164 -1.45 -9.02 -3.34
N SER A 165 -0.60 -9.97 -3.70
CA SER A 165 -0.85 -11.39 -3.45
C SER A 165 -0.85 -11.77 -1.97
N GLU A 166 -0.17 -10.99 -1.13
CA GLU A 166 -0.04 -11.26 0.29
C GLU A 166 -1.06 -10.43 1.10
N PRO A 167 -1.84 -11.06 2.00
CA PRO A 167 -2.88 -10.38 2.77
C PRO A 167 -2.32 -9.33 3.74
N ASP A 168 -1.06 -9.48 4.14
CA ASP A 168 -0.41 -8.61 5.12
C ASP A 168 -0.17 -7.20 4.58
N VAL A 169 -0.12 -7.01 3.25
CA VAL A 169 0.02 -5.69 2.63
C VAL A 169 -1.22 -4.83 2.86
N PHE A 170 -2.41 -5.42 2.70
CA PHE A 170 -3.68 -4.75 2.99
C PHE A 170 -3.76 -4.32 4.46
N LEU A 171 -3.42 -5.23 5.39
CA LEU A 171 -3.45 -4.95 6.83
C LEU A 171 -2.43 -3.88 7.22
N TYR A 172 -1.26 -3.88 6.59
CA TYR A 172 -0.24 -2.86 6.80
C TYR A 172 -0.71 -1.48 6.38
N PHE A 173 -1.20 -1.30 5.16
CA PHE A 173 -1.72 0.00 4.73
C PHE A 173 -2.88 0.47 5.61
N LEU A 174 -3.77 -0.45 6.01
CA LEU A 174 -4.90 -0.10 6.87
C LEU A 174 -4.44 0.34 8.26
N ALA A 175 -3.40 -0.30 8.82
CA ALA A 175 -2.78 0.14 10.08
C ALA A 175 -2.20 1.55 9.97
N LEU A 176 -1.54 1.87 8.86
CA LEU A 176 -1.02 3.23 8.62
C LEU A 176 -2.15 4.24 8.50
N LEU A 177 -3.23 3.93 7.76
CA LEU A 177 -4.41 4.79 7.64
C LEU A 177 -5.04 5.08 9.00
N VAL A 178 -5.26 4.07 9.83
CA VAL A 178 -5.84 4.23 11.17
C VAL A 178 -4.95 5.08 12.07
N ARG A 179 -3.62 4.93 11.99
CA ARG A 179 -2.66 5.75 12.74
C ARG A 179 -2.66 7.20 12.26
N GLU A 180 -2.69 7.38 10.95
CA GLU A 180 -2.60 8.70 10.31
C GLU A 180 -3.88 9.50 10.50
N ASN A 181 -5.04 8.85 10.60
CA ASN A 181 -6.36 9.47 10.70
C ASN A 181 -7.01 9.30 12.08
N PRO A 182 -6.50 9.99 13.13
CA PRO A 182 -7.12 9.98 14.45
C PRO A 182 -8.40 10.83 14.55
N VAL A 183 -8.67 11.67 13.54
CA VAL A 183 -9.80 12.64 13.55
C VAL A 183 -11.12 11.96 13.19
N ASP A 184 -11.09 10.92 12.34
CA ASP A 184 -12.25 10.07 12.08
C ASP A 184 -12.38 9.01 13.19
N ALA A 185 -12.70 9.47 14.41
CA ALA A 185 -12.85 8.61 15.59
C ALA A 185 -13.80 7.44 15.34
N SER A 186 -14.85 7.65 14.54
CA SER A 186 -15.81 6.61 14.13
C SER A 186 -15.14 5.49 13.34
N LEU A 187 -14.32 5.82 12.33
CA LEU A 187 -13.60 4.82 11.55
C LEU A 187 -12.56 4.10 12.41
N ALA A 188 -11.80 4.83 13.23
CA ALA A 188 -10.80 4.25 14.10
C ALA A 188 -11.42 3.33 15.17
N GLU A 189 -12.52 3.73 15.81
CA GLU A 189 -13.22 2.95 16.84
C GLU A 189 -13.75 1.61 16.30
N GLN A 190 -14.30 1.61 15.08
CA GLN A 190 -14.85 0.40 14.47
C GLN A 190 -13.76 -0.48 13.83
N THR A 191 -12.78 0.14 13.17
CA THR A 191 -11.78 -0.56 12.37
C THR A 191 -10.64 -1.11 13.24
N LEU A 192 -10.20 -0.38 14.27
CA LEU A 192 -9.01 -0.75 15.05
C LEU A 192 -9.16 -2.08 15.80
N PRO A 193 -10.28 -2.39 16.51
CA PRO A 193 -10.45 -3.68 17.17
C PRO A 193 -10.40 -4.84 16.17
N LEU A 194 -11.09 -4.69 15.03
CA LEU A 194 -11.14 -5.71 14.00
C LEU A 194 -9.78 -5.91 13.32
N LEU A 195 -9.08 -4.82 13.00
CA LEU A 195 -7.73 -4.85 12.44
C LEU A 195 -6.76 -5.58 13.37
N ARG A 196 -6.83 -5.32 14.69
CA ARG A 196 -6.02 -6.04 15.69
C ARG A 196 -6.32 -7.53 15.68
N THR A 197 -7.59 -7.93 15.67
CA THR A 197 -7.97 -9.35 15.55
C THR A 197 -7.41 -9.98 14.28
N CYS A 198 -7.54 -9.31 13.14
CA CYS A 198 -6.99 -9.79 11.88
C CYS A 198 -5.46 -9.97 11.92
N LEU A 199 -4.73 -9.01 12.50
CA LEU A 199 -3.28 -9.11 12.66
C LEU A 199 -2.87 -10.25 13.60
N VAL A 200 -3.64 -10.51 14.67
CA VAL A 200 -3.41 -11.65 15.57
C VAL A 200 -3.66 -12.98 14.87
N ASP A 201 -4.73 -13.08 14.08
CA ASP A 201 -5.05 -14.30 13.31
C ASP A 201 -3.96 -14.63 12.27
N ARG A 202 -3.25 -13.60 11.77
CA ARG A 202 -2.12 -13.78 10.86
C ARG A 202 -0.85 -14.27 11.56
N ARG A 203 -0.78 -14.30 12.90
CA ARG A 203 0.42 -14.76 13.62
C ARG A 203 0.78 -16.20 13.23
N GLY A 204 2.07 -16.42 12.92
CA GLY A 204 2.58 -17.72 12.47
C GLY A 204 2.17 -18.14 11.06
N SER A 205 1.41 -17.29 10.34
CA SER A 205 1.18 -17.52 8.91
C SER A 205 2.45 -17.25 8.11
N HIS A 206 2.71 -18.08 7.10
CA HIS A 206 3.78 -17.86 6.13
C HIS A 206 3.68 -16.46 5.50
N ALA A 207 4.83 -15.83 5.28
CA ALA A 207 5.00 -14.57 4.58
C ALA A 207 6.44 -14.49 4.06
N ASP A 208 6.63 -13.83 2.92
CA ASP A 208 7.98 -13.46 2.49
C ASP A 208 8.60 -12.41 3.45
N PRO A 209 9.92 -12.16 3.40
CA PRO A 209 10.57 -11.24 4.35
C PRO A 209 9.97 -9.82 4.36
N LEU A 210 9.55 -9.30 3.22
CA LEU A 210 8.99 -7.96 3.11
C LEU A 210 7.60 -7.90 3.77
N THR A 211 6.75 -8.87 3.45
CA THR A 211 5.39 -8.95 3.97
C THR A 211 5.34 -9.32 5.45
N LEU A 212 6.32 -10.10 5.93
CA LEU A 212 6.54 -10.31 7.35
C LEU A 212 6.93 -8.99 8.05
N ALA A 213 7.84 -8.22 7.48
CA ALA A 213 8.22 -6.90 8.02
C ALA A 213 7.01 -5.95 8.08
N MET A 214 6.20 -5.90 7.02
CA MET A 214 4.95 -5.16 6.99
C MET A 214 3.98 -5.60 8.09
N ARG A 215 3.80 -6.90 8.31
CA ARG A 215 2.93 -7.42 9.39
C ARG A 215 3.42 -6.99 10.77
N ILE A 216 4.72 -7.11 11.02
CA ILE A 216 5.34 -6.69 12.29
C ILE A 216 5.14 -5.20 12.53
N GLU A 217 5.38 -4.39 11.49
CA GLU A 217 5.21 -2.94 11.56
C GLU A 217 3.73 -2.56 11.76
N ALA A 218 2.80 -3.23 11.08
CA ALA A 218 1.37 -3.04 11.27
C ALA A 218 0.97 -3.30 12.74
N CYS A 219 1.46 -4.38 13.34
CA CYS A 219 1.24 -4.67 14.76
C CYS A 219 1.82 -3.58 15.67
N ARG A 220 3.04 -3.12 15.39
CA ARG A 220 3.68 -2.03 16.13
C ARG A 220 2.83 -0.76 16.08
N VAL A 221 2.37 -0.40 14.89
CA VAL A 221 1.55 0.79 14.61
C VAL A 221 0.24 0.78 15.40
N VAL A 222 -0.45 -0.37 15.48
CA VAL A 222 -1.71 -0.48 16.22
C VAL A 222 -1.53 -0.78 17.72
N GLY A 223 -0.30 -0.70 18.24
CA GLY A 223 0.00 -0.91 19.65
C GLY A 223 -0.13 -2.37 20.11
N HIS A 224 0.04 -3.34 19.21
CA HIS A 224 0.03 -4.76 19.53
C HIS A 224 1.47 -5.31 19.54
N ARG A 225 1.86 -6.02 20.61
CA ARG A 225 3.13 -6.77 20.59
C ARG A 225 2.97 -7.97 19.66
N TYR A 226 3.79 -8.06 18.63
CA TYR A 226 3.90 -9.26 17.82
C TYR A 226 4.82 -10.25 18.53
N CYS A 227 4.38 -11.49 18.71
CA CYS A 227 5.23 -12.56 19.24
C CYS A 227 5.53 -13.56 18.12
N TRP A 228 6.82 -13.76 17.85
CA TRP A 228 7.35 -14.71 16.86
C TRP A 228 7.61 -16.08 17.51
N ARG A 229 7.49 -17.14 16.72
CA ARG A 229 8.17 -18.43 16.99
C ARG A 229 9.45 -18.51 16.18
N GLU A 230 10.52 -19.05 16.77
CA GLU A 230 11.85 -19.14 16.11
C GLU A 230 11.81 -19.95 14.79
N ASP A 231 10.82 -20.84 14.67
CA ASP A 231 10.58 -21.74 13.54
C ASP A 231 9.97 -21.03 12.31
N GLU A 232 9.53 -19.77 12.45
CA GLU A 232 8.81 -19.02 11.40
C GLU A 232 9.75 -18.36 10.35
N VAL A 233 11.07 -18.47 10.50
CA VAL A 233 12.08 -17.82 9.63
C VAL A 233 12.90 -18.84 8.81
N VAL A 234 12.32 -20.00 8.50
CA VAL A 234 12.97 -21.02 7.67
C VAL A 234 12.46 -20.91 6.24
N GLY A 235 13.29 -20.41 5.32
CA GLY A 235 12.89 -20.32 3.92
C GLY A 235 13.87 -19.77 2.89
N TYR A 236 15.16 -19.57 3.19
CA TYR A 236 16.22 -19.46 2.16
C TYR A 236 17.55 -19.92 2.75
N ALA A 237 17.65 -21.23 3.01
CA ALA A 237 18.95 -21.89 3.06
C ALA A 237 19.13 -22.59 1.71
N GLU A 238 20.02 -22.01 0.91
CA GLU A 238 20.83 -22.63 -0.15
C GLU A 238 20.13 -23.59 -1.14
N GLY A 239 20.01 -23.10 -2.38
CA GLY A 239 19.82 -23.88 -3.60
C GLY A 239 20.36 -23.09 -4.79
#